data_AF-A0A0M4LLZ1-F1
#
_entry.id   AF-A0A0M4LLZ1-F1
#
_cell.length_a   1.000
_cell.length_b   1.000
_cell.length_c   1.000
_cell.angle_alpha   90.00
_cell.angle_beta   90.00
_cell.angle_gamma   90.00
#
_symmetry.space_group_name_H-M   'P 1'
#
loop_
_entity.id
_entity.type
_entity.pdbx_description
1 polymer ?
#
loop_
_entity_poly.entity_id
_entity_poly.type
_entity_poly.pdbx_seq_one_letter_code
_entity_poly.pdbx_strand_id
1 'polypeptide(L)' 'MIQRETGGKLESVPVNFEPKVYLGMIFDKKNAQLRDAFLKATEAMHADGSYDAILKKWDVAVINLPKPGVNLATS' A
#
# COMPACT_ATOMS: atom_id res chain seq x y z
N MET A 1 19.69 18.96 -30.17
CA MET A 1 18.72 19.81 -29.46
C MET A 1 17.58 18.90 -29.02
N ILE A 2 17.52 18.51 -27.74
CA ILE A 2 16.42 17.67 -27.24
C ILE A 2 15.21 18.60 -27.06
N GLN A 3 14.19 18.43 -27.90
CA GLN A 3 12.92 19.13 -27.73
C GLN A 3 12.28 18.65 -26.41
N ARG A 4 12.07 19.57 -25.46
CA ARG A 4 11.25 19.31 -24.28
C ARG A 4 9.79 19.33 -24.73
N GLU A 5 9.18 18.16 -24.88
CA GLU A 5 7.75 18.04 -25.26
C GLU A 5 6.76 18.28 -24.12
N THR A 6 7.20 18.51 -22.88
CA THR A 6 6.27 18.69 -21.76
C THR A 6 6.15 20.15 -21.34
N GLY A 7 4.94 20.69 -21.46
CA GLY A 7 4.54 22.05 -21.05
C GLY A 7 4.57 22.29 -19.53
N GLY A 8 5.66 21.92 -18.85
CA GLY A 8 5.94 22.25 -17.45
C GLY A 8 5.15 21.47 -16.40
N LYS A 9 4.38 20.44 -16.77
CA LYS A 9 3.62 19.61 -15.83
C LYS A 9 4.40 18.36 -15.46
N LEU A 10 4.41 18.04 -14.17
CA LEU A 10 4.84 16.75 -13.66
C LEU A 10 3.66 15.79 -13.77
N GLU A 11 3.86 14.70 -14.50
CA GLU A 11 2.85 13.64 -14.69
C GLU A 11 3.44 12.31 -14.24
N SER A 12 2.63 11.49 -13.57
CA SER A 12 3.01 10.13 -13.23
C SER A 12 2.89 9.27 -14.49
N VAL A 13 4.02 8.71 -14.94
CA VAL A 13 4.03 7.71 -16.00
C VAL A 13 4.01 6.33 -15.33
N PRO A 14 3.08 5.43 -15.68
CA PRO A 14 3.05 4.09 -15.09
C PRO A 14 4.35 3.35 -15.43
N VAL A 15 5.16 3.09 -14.41
CA VAL A 15 6.40 2.31 -14.51
C VAL A 15 6.05 0.85 -14.27
N ASN A 16 6.13 0.01 -15.31
CA ASN A 16 5.66 -1.37 -15.25
C ASN A 16 6.78 -2.41 -15.08
N PHE A 17 7.97 -1.97 -14.63
CA PHE A 17 9.18 -2.81 -14.57
C PHE A 17 9.62 -3.16 -13.14
N GLU A 18 9.05 -2.51 -12.12
CA GLU A 18 9.43 -2.76 -10.73
C GLU A 18 8.47 -3.76 -10.07
N PRO A 19 8.99 -4.78 -9.35
CA PRO A 19 8.16 -5.67 -8.57
C PRO A 19 7.35 -4.87 -7.55
N LYS A 20 6.04 -5.15 -7.46
CA LYS A 20 5.22 -4.58 -6.39
C LYS A 20 5.82 -4.93 -5.04
N VAL A 21 6.18 -3.90 -4.27
CA VAL A 21 6.68 -4.05 -2.91
C VAL A 21 5.52 -4.03 -1.92
N TYR A 22 5.62 -4.82 -0.86
CA TYR A 22 4.69 -4.74 0.26
C TYR A 22 5.03 -3.52 1.12
N LEU A 23 4.04 -2.67 1.37
CA LEU A 23 4.10 -1.69 2.45
C LEU A 23 3.61 -2.37 3.74
N GLY A 24 4.34 -2.19 4.83
CA GLY A 24 4.05 -2.86 6.10
C GLY A 24 4.32 -1.98 7.31
N MET A 25 3.71 -2.35 8.44
CA MET A 25 3.99 -1.78 9.75
C MET A 25 4.87 -2.72 10.57
N ILE A 26 5.81 -2.13 11.31
CA ILE A 26 6.74 -2.87 12.15
C ILE A 26 6.24 -2.81 13.59
N PHE A 27 6.27 -3.95 14.27
CA PHE A 27 5.92 -4.10 15.68
C PHE A 27 7.10 -4.68 16.44
N ASP A 28 7.18 -4.39 17.74
CA ASP A 28 8.11 -5.09 18.63
C ASP A 28 7.80 -6.60 18.63
N LYS A 29 8.83 -7.41 18.39
CA LYS A 29 8.73 -8.89 18.40
C LYS A 29 8.26 -9.43 19.75
N LYS A 30 8.51 -8.69 20.84
CA LYS A 30 8.05 -9.06 22.19
C LYS A 30 6.58 -8.70 22.45
N ASN A 31 5.96 -7.91 21.58
CA ASN A 31 4.56 -7.50 21.70
C ASN A 31 3.73 -7.98 20.49
N ALA A 32 3.63 -9.31 20.36
CA ALA A 32 2.81 -9.94 19.34
C ALA A 32 1.32 -9.56 19.46
N GLN A 33 0.84 -9.29 20.67
CA GLN A 33 -0.56 -8.95 20.90
C GLN A 33 -0.97 -7.65 20.19
N LEU A 34 -0.11 -6.63 20.20
CA LEU A 34 -0.40 -5.39 19.47
C LEU A 34 -0.41 -5.61 17.95
N ARG A 35 0.55 -6.38 17.41
CA ARG A 35 0.59 -6.75 15.99
C ARG A 35 -0.70 -7.47 15.58
N ASP A 36 -1.13 -8.44 16.37
CA ASP A 36 -2.30 -9.27 16.06
C ASP A 36 -3.60 -8.47 16.18
N ALA A 37 -3.70 -7.57 17.17
CA ALA A 37 -4.81 -6.62 17.28
C ALA A 37 -4.86 -5.69 16.05
N PHE A 38 -3.71 -5.21 15.60
CA PHE A 38 -3.61 -4.36 14.42
C PHE A 38 -3.99 -5.10 13.13
N LEU A 39 -3.54 -6.35 12.97
CA LEU A 39 -3.94 -7.20 11.85
C LEU A 39 -5.46 -7.38 11.82
N LYS A 40 -6.07 -7.73 12.96
CA LYS A 40 -7.52 -7.90 13.06
C LYS A 40 -8.30 -6.62 12.74
N ALA A 41 -7.80 -5.47 13.17
CA ALA A 41 -8.40 -4.18 12.82
C ALA A 41 -8.30 -3.92 11.31
N THR A 42 -7.15 -4.21 10.70
CA THR A 42 -6.97 -4.09 9.24
C THR A 42 -7.91 -5.03 8.48
N GLU A 43 -8.06 -6.28 8.92
CA GLU A 43 -9.02 -7.24 8.35
C GLU A 43 -10.46 -6.72 8.44
N ALA A 44 -10.83 -6.11 9.56
CA ALA A 44 -12.16 -5.48 9.72
C ALA A 44 -12.35 -4.30 8.76
N MET A 45 -11.32 -3.48 8.55
CA MET A 45 -11.34 -2.37 7.58
C MET A 45 -11.48 -2.85 6.12
N HIS A 46 -10.94 -4.03 5.81
CA HIS A 46 -11.19 -4.67 4.52
C HIS A 46 -12.65 -5.14 4.41
N ALA A 47 -13.17 -5.76 5.47
CA ALA A 47 -14.53 -6.29 5.49
C ALA A 47 -15.61 -5.20 5.39
N ASP A 48 -15.38 -4.03 6.00
CA ASP A 48 -16.32 -2.91 5.96
C ASP A 48 -16.09 -1.94 4.78
N GLY A 49 -15.06 -2.18 3.96
CA GLY A 49 -14.72 -1.37 2.79
C GLY A 49 -14.02 -0.04 3.09
N SER A 50 -13.75 0.27 4.36
CA SER A 50 -13.06 1.50 4.74
C SER A 50 -11.61 1.55 4.22
N TYR A 51 -10.94 0.40 4.08
CA TYR A 51 -9.61 0.33 3.50
C TYR A 51 -9.58 0.85 2.05
N ASP A 52 -10.48 0.34 1.20
CA ASP A 52 -10.60 0.79 -0.19
C ASP A 52 -11.03 2.27 -0.28
N ALA A 53 -11.91 2.71 0.61
CA ALA A 53 -12.32 4.10 0.70
C ALA A 53 -11.14 5.05 1.02
N ILE A 54 -10.23 4.63 1.90
CA ILE A 54 -9.01 5.38 2.23
C ILE A 54 -8.08 5.46 1.01
N LEU A 55 -7.81 4.33 0.34
CA LEU A 55 -6.93 4.33 -0.85
C LEU A 55 -7.48 5.23 -1.96
N LYS A 56 -8.80 5.19 -2.18
CA LYS A 56 -9.47 6.06 -3.15
C LYS A 56 -9.39 7.54 -2.76
N LYS A 57 -9.61 7.85 -1.48
CA LYS A 57 -9.57 9.24 -0.96
C LYS A 57 -8.20 9.89 -1.19
N TRP A 58 -7.13 9.11 -1.05
CA TRP A 58 -5.76 9.59 -1.22
C TRP A 58 -5.20 9.40 -2.63
N ASP A 59 -5.99 8.87 -3.56
CA ASP A 59 -5.57 8.53 -4.94
C ASP A 59 -4.34 7.61 -5.01
N VAL A 60 -4.30 6.62 -4.12
CA VAL A 60 -3.19 5.66 -3.99
C VAL A 60 -3.66 4.22 -4.17
N ALA A 61 -4.69 3.98 -4.99
CA ALA A 61 -5.18 2.63 -5.28
C ALA A 61 -4.09 1.69 -5.86
N VAL A 62 -3.03 2.24 -6.44
CA VAL A 62 -1.89 1.50 -6.99
C VAL A 62 -1.16 0.63 -5.94
N ILE A 63 -1.19 1.02 -4.67
CA ILE A 63 -0.58 0.27 -3.55
C ILE A 63 -1.55 -0.67 -2.84
N ASN A 64 -2.72 -0.96 -3.43
CA ASN A 64 -3.71 -1.84 -2.80
C ASN A 64 -3.12 -3.21 -2.44
N LEU A 65 -3.47 -3.70 -1.25
CA LEU A 65 -3.10 -5.00 -0.73
C LEU A 65 -4.39 -5.82 -0.54
N PRO A 66 -4.69 -6.80 -1.40
CA PRO A 66 -5.97 -7.52 -1.35
C PRO A 66 -6.24 -8.27 -0.04
N LYS A 67 -5.17 -8.73 0.63
CA LYS A 67 -5.26 -9.45 1.89
C LYS A 67 -4.13 -9.01 2.82
N PRO A 68 -4.43 -8.45 4.01
CA PRO A 68 -3.41 -8.11 4.97
C PRO A 68 -2.84 -9.37 5.63
N GLY A 69 -1.63 -9.28 6.17
CA GLY A 69 -0.98 -10.40 6.84
C GLY A 69 0.37 -10.03 7.45
N VAL A 70 0.97 -10.99 8.13
CA VAL A 70 2.29 -10.83 8.78
C VAL A 70 3.36 -11.43 7.87
N ASN A 71 4.42 -10.66 7.61
CA ASN A 71 5.60 -11.10 6.83
C ASN A 71 5.27 -11.64 5.42
N LEU A 72 4.33 -11.01 4.70
CA LEU A 72 3.93 -11.46 3.36
C LEU A 72 5.07 -11.47 2.32
N ALA A 73 6.11 -10.66 2.53
CA ALA A 73 7.27 -10.58 1.64
C ALA A 73 8.24 -11.76 1.76
N THR A 74 8.09 -12.65 2.76
CA THR A 74 8.99 -13.80 2.96
C THR A 74 8.40 -15.12 2.44
N SER A 75 7.35 -15.04 1.62
CA SER A 75 6.61 -16.20 1.09
C SER A 75 7.16 -16.67 -0.23
#